data_AF-A0A958UML9-F1
#
_entry.id   AF-A0A958UML9-F1
#
_cell.length_a   1.000
_cell.length_b   1.000
_cell.length_c   1.000
_cell.angle_alpha   90.00
_cell.angle_beta   90.00
_cell.angle_gamma   90.00
#
_symmetry.space_group_name_H-M   'P 1'
#
loop_
_entity.id
_entity.type
_entity.pdbx_description
1 polymer ?
#
loop_
_entity_poly.entity_id
_entity_poly.type
_entity_poly.pdbx_seq_one_letter_code
_entity_poly.pdbx_strand_id
1 'polypeptide(L)'
;AKEGITGRNNILKHYVAICNIVDGDVSAEVIATDFNGMVKEGEELAELHPQIVVKVPMIKEGVKAIKYFTDHGIRTNCTLVFSAGQALLAAKAGATYVSPFIGRLDDISTDGLELIADIRLIYDNYGFETKILAASVRHTMHVINCAKIGADVMTGPLSSIEGLLKHPLTDSGLKQFLEDYKKGN
;
A
#
# COMPACT_ATOMS: atom_id res chain seq x y z
N ALA A 1 -5.03 2.86 -12.86
CA ALA A 1 -4.96 2.99 -14.34
C ALA A 1 -3.59 3.50 -14.83
N LYS A 2 -2.50 2.75 -14.60
CA LYS A 2 -1.18 3.01 -15.23
C LYS A 2 -0.90 2.12 -16.45
N GLU A 3 -1.58 0.99 -16.55
CA GLU A 3 -1.41 -0.05 -17.57
C GLU A 3 -2.13 0.23 -18.91
N GLY A 4 -2.64 1.45 -19.14
CA GLY A 4 -3.40 1.76 -20.37
C GLY A 4 -4.76 1.04 -20.49
N ILE A 5 -5.20 0.34 -19.45
CA ILE A 5 -6.49 -0.36 -19.40
C ILE A 5 -7.60 0.67 -19.20
N THR A 6 -8.48 0.76 -20.18
CA THR A 6 -9.62 1.69 -20.20
C THR A 6 -10.94 0.93 -20.36
N GLY A 7 -12.01 1.55 -19.87
CA GLY A 7 -13.35 0.98 -19.88
C GLY A 7 -13.63 0.11 -18.65
N ARG A 8 -14.80 0.34 -18.04
CA ARG A 8 -15.21 -0.27 -16.77
C ARG A 8 -15.03 -1.79 -16.76
N ASN A 9 -15.59 -2.50 -17.75
CA ASN A 9 -15.51 -3.95 -17.81
C ASN A 9 -14.08 -4.49 -17.91
N ASN A 10 -13.19 -3.79 -18.62
CA ASN A 10 -11.79 -4.20 -18.74
C ASN A 10 -11.05 -4.01 -17.43
N ILE A 11 -11.33 -2.91 -16.71
CA ILE A 11 -10.77 -2.65 -15.39
C ILE A 11 -11.21 -3.74 -14.39
N LEU A 12 -12.49 -4.09 -14.36
CA LEU A 12 -13.00 -5.15 -13.48
C LEU A 12 -12.36 -6.51 -13.79
N LYS A 13 -12.29 -6.90 -15.08
CA LYS A 13 -11.60 -8.13 -15.51
C LYS A 13 -10.12 -8.12 -15.12
N HIS A 14 -9.46 -6.97 -15.20
CA HIS A 14 -8.06 -6.87 -14.83
C HIS A 14 -7.84 -7.07 -13.33
N TYR A 15 -8.70 -6.54 -12.46
CA TYR A 15 -8.62 -6.82 -11.02
C TYR A 15 -8.75 -8.32 -10.71
N VAL A 16 -9.70 -9.00 -11.35
CA VAL A 16 -9.86 -10.46 -11.19
C VAL A 16 -8.63 -11.21 -11.73
N ALA A 17 -8.08 -10.79 -12.86
CA ALA A 17 -6.86 -11.40 -13.40
C ALA A 17 -5.67 -11.26 -12.44
N ILE A 18 -5.48 -10.09 -11.80
CA ILE A 18 -4.46 -9.91 -10.77
C ILE A 18 -4.73 -10.83 -9.58
N CYS A 19 -5.98 -10.88 -9.10
CA CYS A 19 -6.37 -11.74 -7.98
C CYS A 19 -6.07 -13.23 -8.25
N ASN A 20 -6.25 -13.69 -9.48
CA ASN A 20 -5.96 -15.08 -9.84
C ASN A 20 -4.45 -15.42 -9.93
N ILE A 21 -3.57 -14.40 -9.92
CA ILE A 21 -2.11 -14.56 -10.03
C ILE A 21 -1.42 -14.41 -8.67
N VAL A 22 -2.03 -13.70 -7.72
CA VAL A 22 -1.44 -13.40 -6.41
C VAL A 22 -2.24 -14.03 -5.28
N ASP A 23 -1.55 -14.48 -4.23
CA ASP A 23 -2.17 -15.10 -3.03
C ASP A 23 -2.52 -14.07 -1.93
N GLY A 24 -2.51 -12.77 -2.25
CA GLY A 24 -2.61 -11.68 -1.29
C GLY A 24 -3.61 -10.59 -1.66
N ASP A 25 -3.71 -9.58 -0.80
CA ASP A 25 -4.69 -8.51 -0.92
C ASP A 25 -4.46 -7.64 -2.15
N VAL A 26 -5.54 -7.38 -2.89
CA VAL A 26 -5.55 -6.51 -4.09
C VAL A 26 -6.41 -5.29 -3.80
N SER A 27 -5.79 -4.12 -3.69
CA SER A 27 -6.52 -2.86 -3.49
C SER A 27 -7.14 -2.37 -4.79
N ALA A 28 -8.48 -2.26 -4.83
CA ALA A 28 -9.24 -1.72 -5.96
C ALA A 28 -9.96 -0.42 -5.55
N GLU A 29 -9.83 0.64 -6.34
CA GLU A 29 -10.22 2.01 -5.93
C GLU A 29 -11.60 2.42 -6.47
N VAL A 30 -12.40 3.04 -5.58
CA VAL A 30 -13.64 3.74 -5.95
C VAL A 30 -13.32 5.07 -6.63
N ILE A 31 -14.20 5.52 -7.53
CA ILE A 31 -14.07 6.78 -8.27
C ILE A 31 -15.01 7.84 -7.73
N ALA A 32 -16.17 7.43 -7.22
CA ALA A 32 -17.14 8.32 -6.61
C ALA A 32 -16.55 9.11 -5.43
N THR A 33 -17.05 10.33 -5.23
CA THR A 33 -16.62 11.24 -4.16
C THR A 33 -17.72 11.53 -3.13
N ASP A 34 -18.95 11.09 -3.39
CA ASP A 34 -20.06 11.10 -2.44
C ASP A 34 -20.23 9.73 -1.77
N PHE A 35 -20.85 9.72 -0.59
CA PHE A 35 -21.01 8.51 0.22
C PHE A 35 -21.79 7.40 -0.50
N ASN A 36 -22.92 7.73 -1.14
CA ASN A 36 -23.76 6.71 -1.78
C ASN A 36 -23.08 6.10 -3.00
N GLY A 37 -22.39 6.91 -3.80
CA GLY A 37 -21.58 6.45 -4.91
C GLY A 37 -20.44 5.54 -4.45
N MET A 38 -19.70 5.93 -3.40
CA MET A 38 -18.62 5.10 -2.87
C MET A 38 -19.11 3.76 -2.35
N VAL A 39 -20.22 3.74 -1.59
CA VAL A 39 -20.82 2.50 -1.07
C VAL A 39 -21.15 1.56 -2.21
N LYS A 40 -21.90 2.04 -3.21
CA LYS A 40 -22.30 1.25 -4.37
C LYS A 40 -21.08 0.68 -5.12
N GLU A 41 -20.11 1.53 -5.45
CA GLU A 41 -18.90 1.08 -6.17
C GLU A 41 -18.06 0.12 -5.33
N GLY A 42 -17.96 0.35 -4.02
CA GLY A 42 -17.19 -0.49 -3.12
C GLY A 42 -17.78 -1.88 -2.92
N GLU A 43 -19.11 -2.00 -2.81
CA GLU A 43 -19.81 -3.29 -2.78
C GLU A 43 -19.58 -4.06 -4.08
N GLU A 44 -19.78 -3.41 -5.24
CA GLU A 44 -19.52 -4.01 -6.55
C GLU A 44 -18.07 -4.50 -6.70
N LEU A 45 -17.09 -3.77 -6.15
CA LEU A 45 -15.69 -4.18 -6.15
C LEU A 45 -15.44 -5.36 -5.20
N ALA A 46 -16.00 -5.34 -4.00
CA ALA A 46 -15.82 -6.39 -3.00
C ALA A 46 -16.39 -7.75 -3.46
N GLU A 47 -17.46 -7.75 -4.25
CA GLU A 47 -18.06 -8.95 -4.83
C GLU A 47 -17.19 -9.63 -5.90
N LEU A 48 -16.21 -8.93 -6.49
CA LEU A 48 -15.42 -9.47 -7.60
C LEU A 48 -14.55 -10.66 -7.18
N HIS A 49 -13.94 -10.59 -5.99
CA HIS A 49 -13.02 -11.60 -5.49
C HIS A 49 -12.75 -11.40 -3.99
N PRO A 50 -12.61 -12.47 -3.17
CA PRO A 50 -12.37 -12.35 -1.73
C PRO A 50 -11.07 -11.60 -1.35
N GLN A 51 -10.10 -11.54 -2.26
CA GLN A 51 -8.84 -10.80 -2.06
C GLN A 51 -8.98 -9.29 -2.25
N ILE A 52 -10.12 -8.79 -2.74
CA ILE A 52 -10.31 -7.36 -2.95
C ILE A 52 -10.37 -6.63 -1.61
N VAL A 53 -9.63 -5.53 -1.55
CA VAL A 53 -9.70 -4.52 -0.50
C VAL A 53 -10.15 -3.22 -1.15
N VAL A 54 -11.27 -2.67 -0.69
CA VAL A 54 -11.85 -1.45 -1.29
C VAL A 54 -11.01 -0.25 -0.88
N LYS A 55 -10.39 0.40 -1.85
CA LYS A 55 -9.53 1.56 -1.65
C LYS A 55 -10.38 2.83 -1.69
N VAL A 56 -10.34 3.59 -0.59
CA VAL A 56 -11.22 4.74 -0.34
C VAL A 56 -10.37 5.98 -0.03
N PRO A 57 -10.61 7.14 -0.67
CA PRO A 57 -9.83 8.33 -0.40
C PRO A 57 -10.13 8.93 0.98
N MET A 58 -9.11 9.52 1.61
CA MET A 58 -9.22 10.27 2.86
C MET A 58 -9.97 11.61 2.65
N ILE A 59 -11.29 11.53 2.60
CA ILE A 59 -12.22 12.66 2.62
C ILE A 59 -13.39 12.34 3.56
N LYS A 60 -14.18 13.35 3.92
CA LYS A 60 -15.29 13.19 4.89
C LYS A 60 -16.24 12.05 4.52
N GLU A 61 -16.69 12.00 3.27
CA GLU A 61 -17.60 10.93 2.81
C GLU A 61 -16.87 9.58 2.71
N GLY A 62 -15.57 9.57 2.45
CA GLY A 62 -14.73 8.37 2.48
C GLY A 62 -14.59 7.79 3.89
N VAL A 63 -14.42 8.62 4.92
CA VAL A 63 -14.40 8.16 6.33
C VAL A 63 -15.73 7.53 6.72
N LYS A 64 -16.87 8.09 6.28
CA LYS A 64 -18.19 7.47 6.47
C LYS A 64 -18.30 6.14 5.73
N ALA A 65 -17.84 6.09 4.48
CA ALA A 65 -17.85 4.87 3.68
C ALA A 65 -16.99 3.77 4.31
N ILE A 66 -15.80 4.09 4.84
CA ILE A 66 -14.95 3.15 5.59
C ILE A 66 -15.72 2.57 6.78
N LYS A 67 -16.42 3.40 7.55
CA LYS A 67 -17.23 2.92 8.68
C LYS A 67 -18.35 1.99 8.22
N TYR A 68 -19.05 2.36 7.15
CA TYR A 68 -20.07 1.51 6.54
C TYR A 68 -19.49 0.14 6.13
N PHE A 69 -18.41 0.12 5.36
CA PHE A 69 -17.79 -1.11 4.89
C PHE A 69 -17.32 -1.99 6.04
N THR A 70 -16.73 -1.40 7.08
CA THR A 70 -16.30 -2.13 8.28
C THR A 70 -17.48 -2.83 8.94
N ASP A 71 -18.61 -2.14 9.10
CA ASP A 71 -19.83 -2.71 9.71
C ASP A 71 -20.43 -3.85 8.86
N HIS A 72 -20.11 -3.91 7.58
CA HIS A 72 -20.56 -4.94 6.64
C HIS A 72 -19.47 -5.98 6.32
N GLY A 73 -18.36 -5.99 7.07
CA GLY A 73 -17.27 -6.95 6.89
C GLY A 73 -16.45 -6.76 5.62
N ILE A 74 -16.57 -5.61 4.94
CA ILE A 74 -15.81 -5.28 3.73
C ILE A 74 -14.50 -4.60 4.14
N ARG A 75 -13.39 -5.20 3.70
CA ARG A 75 -12.04 -4.71 4.00
C ARG A 75 -11.73 -3.45 3.20
N THR A 76 -11.09 -2.48 3.84
CA THR A 76 -10.82 -1.18 3.23
C THR A 76 -9.37 -0.73 3.35
N ASN A 77 -8.91 0.01 2.35
CA ASN A 77 -7.61 0.69 2.34
C ASN A 77 -7.81 2.20 2.19
N CYS A 78 -7.60 2.96 3.26
CA CYS A 78 -7.71 4.41 3.19
C CYS A 78 -6.48 5.03 2.51
N THR A 79 -6.68 5.72 1.39
CA THR A 79 -5.59 6.28 0.56
C THR A 79 -5.55 7.81 0.60
N LEU A 80 -4.48 8.40 0.03
CA LEU A 80 -4.23 9.85 0.03
C LEU A 80 -4.11 10.42 1.45
N VAL A 81 -3.42 9.69 2.32
CA VAL A 81 -3.12 10.11 3.69
C VAL A 81 -1.75 10.79 3.71
N PHE A 82 -1.69 11.98 4.31
CA PHE A 82 -0.52 12.85 4.38
C PHE A 82 -0.27 13.40 5.80
N SER A 83 -1.07 13.01 6.79
CA SER A 83 -0.86 13.40 8.18
C SER A 83 -1.31 12.31 9.17
N ALA A 84 -0.73 12.33 10.37
CA ALA A 84 -1.10 11.40 11.44
C ALA A 84 -2.57 11.56 11.87
N GLY A 85 -3.11 12.78 11.86
CA GLY A 85 -4.53 13.02 12.17
C GLY A 85 -5.48 12.36 11.16
N GLN A 86 -5.11 12.35 9.87
CA GLN A 86 -5.86 11.61 8.85
C GLN A 86 -5.79 10.10 9.09
N ALA A 87 -4.60 9.57 9.39
CA ALA A 87 -4.45 8.15 9.70
C ALA A 87 -5.24 7.72 10.94
N LEU A 88 -5.31 8.57 11.97
CA LEU A 88 -6.11 8.35 13.17
C LEU A 88 -7.61 8.27 12.84
N LEU A 89 -8.12 9.14 11.96
CA LEU A 89 -9.53 9.09 11.52
C LEU A 89 -9.83 7.81 10.75
N ALA A 90 -8.93 7.37 9.86
CA ALA A 90 -9.09 6.12 9.12
C ALA A 90 -9.17 4.90 10.05
N ALA A 91 -8.25 4.81 11.02
CA ALA A 91 -8.25 3.72 11.99
C ALA A 91 -9.51 3.73 12.87
N LYS A 92 -9.94 4.90 13.36
CA LYS A 92 -11.18 5.02 14.15
C LYS A 92 -12.45 4.68 13.37
N ALA A 93 -12.42 4.83 12.04
CA ALA A 93 -13.50 4.39 11.17
C ALA A 93 -13.49 2.88 10.91
N GLY A 94 -12.41 2.17 11.27
CA GLY A 94 -12.28 0.73 11.10
C GLY A 94 -11.52 0.27 9.86
N ALA A 95 -10.71 1.16 9.25
CA ALA A 95 -9.94 0.80 8.06
C ALA A 95 -9.06 -0.44 8.30
N THR A 96 -9.00 -1.35 7.33
CA THR A 96 -8.08 -2.50 7.38
C THR A 96 -6.64 -2.05 7.14
N TYR A 97 -6.46 -1.14 6.18
CA TYR A 97 -5.18 -0.52 5.87
C TYR A 97 -5.30 1.01 5.82
N VAL A 98 -4.20 1.67 6.17
CA VAL A 98 -3.99 3.10 5.88
C VAL A 98 -2.78 3.24 4.96
N SER A 99 -2.91 4.03 3.90
CA SER A 99 -1.86 4.28 2.91
C SER A 99 -1.33 5.72 2.98
N PRO A 100 -0.34 6.02 3.84
CA PRO A 100 0.41 7.27 3.82
C PRO A 100 1.33 7.39 2.59
N PHE A 101 1.35 8.54 1.92
CA PHE A 101 2.06 8.75 0.65
C PHE A 101 3.41 9.45 0.87
N ILE A 102 4.43 8.70 1.30
CA ILE A 102 5.72 9.25 1.76
C ILE A 102 6.49 9.96 0.64
N GLY A 103 6.59 9.34 -0.55
CA GLY A 103 7.37 9.94 -1.63
C GLY A 103 6.78 11.23 -2.20
N ARG A 104 5.50 11.52 -1.96
CA ARG A 104 4.90 12.81 -2.32
C ARG A 104 5.17 13.89 -1.28
N LEU A 105 5.41 13.50 -0.02
CA LEU A 105 5.88 14.42 1.01
C LEU A 105 7.32 14.82 0.73
N ASP A 106 8.16 13.85 0.35
CA ASP A 106 9.57 14.12 0.00
C ASP A 106 9.66 15.08 -1.20
N ASP A 107 8.77 14.93 -2.19
CA ASP A 107 8.67 15.81 -3.36
C ASP A 107 8.40 17.30 -2.98
N ILE A 108 7.87 17.55 -1.78
CA ILE A 108 7.62 18.89 -1.22
C ILE A 108 8.50 19.21 -0.01
N SER A 109 9.66 18.55 0.10
CA SER A 109 10.66 18.77 1.15
C SER A 109 10.17 18.50 2.58
N THR A 110 9.23 17.58 2.74
CA THR A 110 8.79 17.05 4.04
C THR A 110 9.24 15.60 4.16
N ASP A 111 9.87 15.22 5.28
CA ASP A 111 10.33 13.83 5.46
C ASP A 111 9.11 12.90 5.59
N GLY A 112 8.85 12.11 4.56
CA GLY A 112 7.73 11.17 4.56
C GLY A 112 7.90 10.01 5.54
N LEU A 113 9.12 9.70 5.99
CA LEU A 113 9.38 8.62 6.95
C LEU A 113 8.97 9.02 8.37
N GLU A 114 9.06 10.30 8.72
CA GLU A 114 8.58 10.83 10.01
C GLU A 114 7.08 10.55 10.17
N LEU A 115 6.29 10.70 9.10
CA LEU A 115 4.86 10.36 9.12
C LEU A 115 4.62 8.87 9.43
N ILE A 116 5.44 7.96 8.90
CA ILE A 116 5.30 6.52 9.22
C ILE A 116 5.58 6.26 10.69
N ALA A 117 6.62 6.91 11.24
CA ALA A 117 6.99 6.78 12.65
C ALA A 117 5.88 7.31 13.58
N ASP A 118 5.31 8.46 13.28
CA ASP A 118 4.19 9.03 14.03
C ASP A 118 2.96 8.11 14.00
N ILE A 119 2.59 7.59 12.83
CA ILE A 119 1.45 6.69 12.70
C ILE A 119 1.71 5.41 13.49
N ARG A 120 2.91 4.82 13.39
CA ARG A 120 3.28 3.61 14.15
C ARG A 120 3.14 3.83 15.65
N LEU A 121 3.73 4.91 16.17
CA LEU A 121 3.64 5.27 17.57
C LEU A 121 2.18 5.43 18.04
N ILE A 122 1.36 6.15 17.26
CA ILE A 122 -0.07 6.34 17.58
C ILE A 122 -0.81 5.01 17.58
N TYR A 123 -0.59 4.17 16.57
CA TYR A 123 -1.28 2.90 16.43
C TYR A 123 -0.90 1.93 17.55
N ASP A 124 0.37 1.91 17.97
CA ASP A 124 0.82 1.14 19.13
C ASP A 124 0.20 1.65 20.43
N ASN A 125 0.17 2.98 20.64
CA ASN A 125 -0.38 3.58 21.85
C ASN A 125 -1.87 3.28 22.06
N TYR A 126 -2.65 3.22 20.98
CA TYR A 126 -4.09 2.96 21.04
C TYR A 126 -4.45 1.48 20.76
N GLY A 127 -3.49 0.64 20.39
CA GLY A 127 -3.73 -0.75 20.01
C GLY A 127 -4.59 -0.88 18.75
N PHE A 128 -4.42 0.00 17.76
CA PHE A 128 -5.16 -0.12 16.50
C PHE A 128 -4.66 -1.33 15.70
N GLU A 129 -5.62 -2.10 15.17
CA GLU A 129 -5.34 -3.23 14.27
C GLU A 129 -5.19 -2.80 12.80
N THR A 130 -5.51 -1.54 12.49
CA THR A 130 -5.30 -0.97 11.15
C THR A 130 -3.82 -1.07 10.77
N LYS A 131 -3.55 -1.67 9.61
CA LYS A 131 -2.18 -1.88 9.12
C LYS A 131 -1.66 -0.65 8.37
N ILE A 132 -0.43 -0.26 8.66
CA ILE A 132 0.28 0.81 7.98
C ILE A 132 0.85 0.27 6.67
N LEU A 133 0.27 0.72 5.55
CA LEU A 133 0.72 0.39 4.20
C LEU A 133 1.52 1.58 3.65
N ALA A 134 2.83 1.59 3.87
CA ALA A 134 3.70 2.64 3.35
C ALA A 134 3.62 2.71 1.81
N ALA A 135 3.03 3.78 1.30
CA ALA A 135 2.74 3.97 -0.13
C ALA A 135 3.53 5.12 -0.73
N SER A 136 3.50 5.22 -2.06
CA SER A 136 4.33 6.18 -2.81
C SER A 136 5.83 6.00 -2.56
N VAL A 137 6.29 4.75 -2.35
CA VAL A 137 7.71 4.42 -2.28
C VAL A 137 8.42 4.75 -3.60
N ARG A 138 9.60 5.38 -3.51
CA ARG A 138 10.39 5.87 -4.66
C ARG A 138 11.69 5.12 -4.87
N HIS A 139 12.33 4.66 -3.79
CA HIS A 139 13.64 4.05 -3.84
C HIS A 139 13.84 3.02 -2.71
N THR A 140 14.88 2.20 -2.86
CA THR A 140 15.28 1.13 -1.92
C THR A 140 15.32 1.57 -0.46
N MET A 141 15.80 2.79 -0.18
CA MET A 141 15.90 3.28 1.20
C MET A 141 14.55 3.53 1.88
N HIS A 142 13.47 3.80 1.15
CA HIS A 142 12.14 3.85 1.77
C HIS A 142 11.72 2.46 2.24
N VAL A 143 11.97 1.42 1.44
CA VAL A 143 11.65 0.05 1.81
C VAL A 143 12.33 -0.33 3.13
N ILE A 144 13.64 -0.09 3.21
CA ILE A 144 14.43 -0.40 4.40
C ILE A 144 13.97 0.42 5.62
N ASN A 145 13.76 1.72 5.45
CA ASN A 145 13.41 2.58 6.59
C ASN A 145 11.98 2.35 7.07
N CYS A 146 11.01 2.11 6.17
CA CYS A 146 9.66 1.70 6.57
C CYS A 146 9.68 0.37 7.33
N ALA A 147 10.50 -0.60 6.91
CA ALA A 147 10.68 -1.86 7.63
C ALA A 147 11.30 -1.65 9.03
N LYS A 148 12.30 -0.77 9.16
CA LYS A 148 12.92 -0.43 10.46
C LYS A 148 11.95 0.26 11.42
N ILE A 149 11.11 1.15 10.91
CA ILE A 149 10.11 1.86 11.71
C ILE A 149 9.00 0.91 12.17
N GLY A 150 8.67 -0.11 11.37
CA GLY A 150 7.60 -1.06 11.68
C GLY A 150 6.31 -0.80 10.91
N ALA A 151 6.41 -0.31 9.68
CA ALA A 151 5.26 -0.36 8.75
C ALA A 151 4.88 -1.82 8.47
N ASP A 152 3.58 -2.13 8.53
CA ASP A 152 3.08 -3.49 8.36
C ASP A 152 3.21 -3.99 6.91
N VAL A 153 3.05 -3.07 5.94
CA VAL A 153 3.12 -3.35 4.51
C VAL A 153 3.82 -2.19 3.79
N MET A 154 4.49 -2.49 2.68
CA MET A 154 5.01 -1.50 1.74
C MET A 154 4.46 -1.77 0.34
N THR A 155 4.07 -0.72 -0.37
CA THR A 155 3.73 -0.79 -1.80
C THR A 155 4.58 0.20 -2.59
N GLY A 156 5.21 -0.29 -3.66
CA GLY A 156 6.15 0.47 -4.47
C GLY A 156 6.37 -0.15 -5.84
N PRO A 157 7.09 0.54 -6.73
CA PRO A 157 7.44 -0.02 -8.03
C PRO A 157 8.43 -1.18 -7.89
N LEU A 158 8.40 -2.12 -8.85
CA LEU A 158 9.32 -3.27 -8.91
C LEU A 158 10.80 -2.84 -8.77
N SER A 159 11.18 -1.72 -9.36
CA SER A 159 12.55 -1.19 -9.30
C SER A 159 13.05 -0.90 -7.87
N SER A 160 12.18 -0.47 -6.96
CA SER A 160 12.54 -0.24 -5.55
C SER A 160 12.79 -1.56 -4.81
N ILE A 161 12.13 -2.64 -5.24
CA ILE A 161 12.26 -3.98 -4.67
C ILE A 161 13.51 -4.67 -5.25
N GLU A 162 13.66 -4.70 -6.57
CA GLU A 162 14.84 -5.28 -7.22
C GLU A 162 16.14 -4.55 -6.86
N GLY A 163 16.04 -3.26 -6.52
CA GLY A 163 17.15 -2.49 -5.97
C GLY A 163 17.74 -3.07 -4.68
N LEU A 164 16.96 -3.81 -3.89
CA LEU A 164 17.43 -4.49 -2.66
C LEU A 164 18.37 -5.66 -2.95
N LEU A 165 18.31 -6.24 -4.15
CA LEU A 165 19.15 -7.38 -4.55
C LEU A 165 20.58 -6.95 -4.93
N LYS A 166 20.82 -5.64 -5.11
CA LYS A 166 22.06 -5.11 -5.67
C LYS A 166 23.01 -4.65 -4.55
N HIS A 167 24.19 -5.23 -4.51
CA HIS A 167 25.28 -4.76 -3.64
C HIS A 167 26.65 -5.05 -4.29
N PRO A 168 27.54 -4.05 -4.44
CA PRO A 168 28.79 -4.22 -5.19
C PRO A 168 29.71 -5.28 -4.60
N LEU A 169 29.67 -5.49 -3.27
CA LEU A 169 30.44 -6.56 -2.63
C LEU A 169 29.86 -7.96 -2.87
N THR A 170 28.56 -8.07 -3.14
CA THR A 170 27.95 -9.36 -3.54
C THR A 170 28.46 -9.74 -4.92
N ASP A 171 28.47 -8.79 -5.85
CA ASP A 171 28.95 -9.01 -7.22
C ASP A 171 30.45 -9.34 -7.24
N SER A 172 31.27 -8.58 -6.51
CA SER A 172 32.71 -8.84 -6.44
C SER A 172 33.04 -10.16 -5.73
N GLY A 173 32.32 -10.49 -4.66
CA GLY A 173 32.46 -11.75 -3.94
C GLY A 173 32.11 -12.96 -4.80
N LEU A 174 30.97 -12.91 -5.51
CA LEU A 174 30.56 -13.99 -6.42
C LEU A 174 31.57 -14.17 -7.56
N LYS A 175 32.07 -13.07 -8.13
CA LYS A 175 33.11 -13.12 -9.16
C LYS A 175 34.37 -13.83 -8.64
N GLN A 176 34.84 -13.46 -7.45
CA GLN A 176 36.01 -14.10 -6.82
C GLN A 176 35.80 -15.60 -6.61
N PHE A 177 34.64 -16.02 -6.08
CA PHE A 177 34.33 -17.45 -5.89
C PHE A 177 34.37 -18.24 -7.21
N LEU A 178 33.85 -17.66 -8.29
CA LEU A 178 33.86 -18.31 -9.60
C LEU A 178 35.27 -18.38 -10.21
N GLU A 179 36.12 -17.38 -9.98
CA GLU A 179 37.52 -17.40 -10.41
C GLU A 179 38.35 -18.45 -9.65
N ASP A 180 38.16 -18.56 -8.34
CA ASP A 180 38.87 -19.53 -7.52
C ASP A 180 38.43 -20.97 -7.82
N TYR A 181 37.14 -21.20 -8.07
CA TYR A 181 36.65 -22.50 -8.51
C TYR A 181 37.30 -22.98 -9.81
N LYS A 182 37.47 -22.09 -10.79
CA LYS A 182 38.11 -22.37 -12.08
C LYS A 182 39.62 -22.60 -11.99
N LYS A 183 40.27 -22.13 -10.93
CA LYS A 183 41.70 -22.40 -10.69
C LYS A 183 41.92 -23.76 -10.02
N GLY A 184 40.95 -24.23 -9.24
CA GLY A 184 41.04 -25.45 -8.45
C GLY A 184 40.44 -26.71 -9.07
N ASN A 185 39.76 -26.61 -10.22
CA ASN A 185 39.13 -27.71 -10.97
C ASN A 185 39.32 -27.51 -12.47
#